data_AF-A0A534J9U0-F1
#
_entry.id   AF-A0A534J9U0-F1
#
_cell.length_a   1.000
_cell.length_b   1.000
_cell.length_c   1.000
_cell.angle_alpha   90.00
_cell.angle_beta   90.00
_cell.angle_gamma   90.00
#
_symmetry.space_group_name_H-M   'P 1'
#
loop_
_entity.id
_entity.type
_entity.pdbx_description
1 polymer ?
#
loop_
_entity_poly.entity_id
_entity_poly.type
_entity_poly.pdbx_seq_one_letter_code
_entity_poly.pdbx_strand_id
1 'polypeptide(L)'
;MARRRSARLPLVSGVGYATPFPGYAPYPLPYPMFPPPPAKTSQGIGNIRWSLVLGAAMQAVNIAGYIWTAVLLSQFPPPGSPDFGLILTTLAFECAAGIIGFVAVLLFLLGVYYANDGREEYGPIHVREMEHALIFFIIALVMGLIGSVGGLGFSASPLTSVPGFNPVGGAFGIVRGLFVGLCLLTVVRTFLPKEDRTIAWIGTAILTTSPAIGTGISLFLYLTQNPADPLGSTAPLPFAFLAAAGLAATELVGYGAFLWIYSKVLRRMRSGEFPPIPRPPMMYAPYYPGPAYYPWYPAYPAYPEAPPPQQPPPGQPPP
;
A
#
# COMPACT_ATOMS: atom_id res chain seq x y z
N MET A 1 14.57 50.87 -24.02
CA MET A 1 15.45 49.81 -24.54
C MET A 1 14.76 48.46 -24.42
N ALA A 2 14.26 47.92 -25.53
CA ALA A 2 13.62 46.62 -25.60
C ALA A 2 14.69 45.53 -25.82
N ARG A 3 14.74 44.48 -25.00
CA ARG A 3 15.55 43.29 -25.27
C ARG A 3 14.69 42.03 -25.39
N ARG A 4 14.75 41.54 -26.62
CA ARG A 4 14.14 40.38 -27.29
C ARG A 4 13.95 39.13 -26.42
N ARG A 5 12.73 38.59 -26.55
CA ARG A 5 12.34 37.20 -26.31
C ARG A 5 13.17 36.27 -27.17
N SER A 6 13.78 35.27 -26.54
CA SER A 6 14.28 34.06 -27.21
C SER A 6 13.36 32.92 -26.81
N ALA A 7 12.36 32.64 -27.65
CA ALA A 7 11.52 31.47 -27.52
C ALA A 7 12.41 30.22 -27.75
N ARG A 8 12.66 29.45 -26.68
CA ARG A 8 13.16 28.09 -26.81
C ARG A 8 11.93 27.18 -26.93
N LEU A 9 11.75 26.62 -28.12
CA LEU A 9 10.87 25.47 -28.35
C LEU A 9 11.37 24.30 -27.49
N PRO A 10 10.54 23.69 -26.63
CA PRO A 10 10.88 22.39 -26.10
C PRO A 10 10.70 21.35 -27.21
N LEU A 11 11.82 20.76 -27.63
CA LEU A 11 11.84 19.51 -28.38
C LEU A 11 11.01 18.47 -27.61
N VAL A 12 9.92 18.06 -28.22
CA VAL A 12 9.08 16.94 -27.79
C VAL A 12 9.93 15.67 -27.87
N SER A 13 10.48 15.25 -26.73
CA SER A 13 11.02 13.90 -26.57
C SER A 13 9.89 12.99 -26.09
N GLY A 14 9.64 11.93 -26.86
CA GLY A 14 8.45 11.10 -26.80
C GLY A 14 8.14 10.54 -25.43
N VAL A 15 7.02 11.01 -24.87
CA VAL A 15 6.16 10.26 -23.97
C VAL A 15 4.88 10.08 -24.75
N GLY A 16 4.56 8.83 -25.12
CA GLY A 16 3.34 8.48 -25.83
C GLY A 16 2.13 8.71 -24.94
N TYR A 17 1.72 9.97 -24.79
CA TYR A 17 0.35 10.31 -24.47
C TYR A 17 -0.46 9.99 -25.71
N ALA A 18 -1.44 9.10 -25.57
CA ALA A 18 -2.49 8.99 -26.56
C ALA A 18 -3.16 10.37 -26.62
N THR A 19 -2.81 11.16 -27.63
CA THR A 19 -3.61 12.32 -28.04
C THR A 19 -5.05 11.84 -28.21
N PRO A 20 -6.06 12.59 -27.74
CA PRO A 20 -7.43 12.33 -28.16
C PRO A 20 -7.43 12.26 -29.69
N PHE A 21 -8.02 11.20 -30.26
CA PHE A 21 -8.12 11.07 -31.71
C PHE A 21 -8.68 12.38 -32.30
N PRO A 22 -7.95 13.06 -33.21
CA PRO A 22 -8.44 14.26 -33.87
C PRO A 22 -9.51 13.83 -34.88
N GLY A 23 -10.75 13.71 -34.41
CA GLY A 23 -11.85 13.20 -35.24
C GLY A 23 -13.22 13.15 -34.59
N TYR A 24 -13.35 13.36 -33.28
CA TYR A 24 -14.68 13.54 -32.67
C TYR A 24 -15.21 14.94 -33.00
N ALA A 25 -15.74 15.09 -34.21
CA ALA A 25 -16.72 16.12 -34.49
C ALA A 25 -17.92 15.90 -33.55
N PRO A 26 -18.45 16.95 -32.88
CA PRO A 26 -19.55 16.80 -31.96
C PRO A 26 -20.82 16.55 -32.77
N TYR A 27 -21.20 15.27 -32.94
CA TYR A 27 -22.60 14.98 -33.18
C TYR A 27 -23.37 15.44 -31.94
N PRO A 28 -24.45 16.23 -32.08
CA PRO A 28 -25.27 16.60 -30.95
C PRO A 28 -25.92 15.32 -30.41
N LEU A 29 -25.36 14.79 -29.33
CA LEU A 29 -25.93 13.68 -28.60
C LEU A 29 -27.21 14.18 -27.92
N PRO A 30 -28.39 13.58 -28.19
CA PRO A 30 -29.67 14.03 -27.63
C PRO A 30 -29.87 13.67 -26.15
N TYR A 31 -28.87 13.07 -25.51
CA TYR A 31 -28.94 12.65 -24.12
C TYR A 31 -28.12 13.58 -23.23
N PRO A 32 -28.63 13.97 -22.05
CA PRO A 32 -27.81 14.61 -21.03
C PRO A 32 -26.67 13.64 -20.71
N MET A 33 -25.45 13.98 -21.12
CA MET A 33 -24.26 13.27 -20.65
C MET A 33 -24.23 13.46 -19.14
N PHE A 34 -24.60 12.41 -18.41
CA PHE A 34 -24.30 12.33 -16.98
C PHE A 34 -22.81 12.62 -16.82
N PRO A 35 -22.41 13.44 -15.82
CA PRO A 35 -21.01 13.67 -15.57
C PRO A 35 -20.31 12.31 -15.42
N PRO A 36 -19.16 12.10 -16.07
CA PRO A 36 -18.46 10.83 -15.96
C PRO A 36 -18.26 10.50 -14.47
N PRO A 37 -18.43 9.22 -14.07
CA PRO A 37 -18.28 8.84 -12.67
C PRO A 37 -16.90 9.28 -12.14
N PRO A 38 -16.80 9.66 -10.86
CA PRO A 38 -15.54 10.13 -10.29
C PRO A 38 -14.44 9.06 -10.43
N ALA A 39 -13.23 9.50 -10.75
CA ALA A 39 -12.08 8.62 -10.94
C ALA A 39 -11.76 7.84 -9.65
N LYS A 40 -11.82 6.51 -9.72
CA LYS A 40 -11.65 5.63 -8.55
C LYS A 40 -10.19 5.57 -8.10
N THR A 41 -9.22 5.67 -9.03
CA THR A 41 -7.80 5.65 -8.66
C THR A 41 -7.41 6.85 -7.80
N SER A 42 -7.97 8.04 -8.07
CA SER A 42 -7.73 9.23 -7.26
C SER A 42 -8.28 9.07 -5.84
N GLN A 43 -9.46 8.46 -5.71
CA GLN A 43 -10.05 8.11 -4.41
C GLN A 43 -9.17 7.10 -3.66
N GLY A 44 -8.68 6.07 -4.36
CA GLY A 44 -7.77 5.06 -3.80
C GLY A 44 -6.48 5.65 -3.25
N ILE A 45 -5.82 6.50 -4.02
CA ILE A 45 -4.60 7.23 -3.60
C ILE A 45 -4.90 8.15 -2.42
N GLY A 46 -6.08 8.78 -2.38
CA GLY A 46 -6.53 9.58 -1.23
C GLY A 46 -6.64 8.76 0.06
N ASN A 47 -7.20 7.55 -0.01
CA ASN A 47 -7.32 6.66 1.14
C ASN A 47 -5.95 6.14 1.60
N ILE A 48 -5.06 5.78 0.66
CA ILE A 48 -3.68 5.38 1.00
C ILE A 48 -2.94 6.54 1.67
N ARG A 49 -3.11 7.78 1.19
CA ARG A 49 -2.54 8.96 1.84
C ARG A 49 -3.03 9.09 3.29
N TRP A 50 -4.32 8.90 3.56
CA TRP A 50 -4.85 8.94 4.92
C TRP A 50 -4.34 7.79 5.79
N SER A 51 -4.19 6.60 5.22
CA SER A 51 -3.52 5.48 5.88
C SER A 51 -2.09 5.84 6.29
N LEU A 52 -1.32 6.50 5.41
CA LEU A 52 0.04 6.96 5.72
C LEU A 52 0.05 8.02 6.83
N VAL A 53 -0.94 8.92 6.88
CA VAL A 53 -1.09 9.88 7.99
C VAL A 53 -1.33 9.14 9.31
N LEU A 54 -2.22 8.16 9.33
CA LEU A 54 -2.49 7.36 10.54
C LEU A 54 -1.30 6.49 10.91
N GLY A 55 -0.56 5.94 9.94
CA GLY A 55 0.69 5.21 10.18
C GLY A 55 1.75 6.09 10.81
N ALA A 56 1.91 7.32 10.33
CA ALA A 56 2.79 8.31 10.96
C ALA A 56 2.34 8.68 12.39
N ALA A 57 1.03 8.86 12.60
CA ALA A 57 0.49 9.13 13.94
C ALA A 57 0.71 7.96 14.90
N MET A 58 0.52 6.72 14.45
CA MET A 58 0.83 5.50 15.20
C MET A 58 2.30 5.48 15.63
N GLN A 59 3.22 5.78 14.72
CA GLN A 59 4.65 5.81 15.07
C GLN A 59 4.99 6.96 16.04
N ALA A 60 4.34 8.12 15.94
CA ALA A 60 4.52 9.19 16.91
C ALA A 60 4.06 8.77 18.32
N VAL A 61 2.95 8.04 18.43
CA VAL A 61 2.48 7.45 19.69
C VAL A 61 3.48 6.42 20.22
N ASN A 62 3.99 5.53 19.36
CA ASN A 62 5.01 4.55 19.73
C ASN A 62 6.29 5.20 20.25
N ILE A 63 6.79 6.24 19.57
CA ILE A 63 7.99 6.98 20.01
C ILE A 63 7.76 7.55 21.41
N ALA A 64 6.63 8.23 21.63
CA ALA A 64 6.32 8.83 22.92
C ALA A 64 6.19 7.76 24.03
N GLY A 65 5.48 6.66 23.74
CA GLY A 65 5.31 5.54 24.67
C GLY A 65 6.63 4.88 25.02
N TYR A 66 7.48 4.57 24.03
CA TYR A 66 8.77 3.94 24.26
C TYR A 66 9.75 4.84 25.02
N ILE A 67 9.83 6.13 24.70
CA ILE A 67 10.66 7.08 25.45
C ILE A 67 10.17 7.18 26.90
N TRP A 68 8.85 7.28 27.10
CA TRP A 68 8.26 7.34 28.43
C TRP A 68 8.59 6.10 29.27
N THR A 69 8.39 4.90 28.71
CA THR A 69 8.73 3.63 29.37
C THR A 69 10.22 3.53 29.67
N ALA A 70 11.09 3.97 28.76
CA ALA A 70 12.53 4.01 29.01
C ALA A 70 12.89 4.92 30.19
N VAL A 71 12.30 6.12 30.26
CA VAL A 71 12.52 7.07 31.36
C VAL A 71 12.05 6.48 32.69
N LEU A 72 10.85 5.90 32.73
CA LEU A 72 10.35 5.26 33.95
C LEU A 72 11.28 4.13 34.41
N LEU A 73 11.66 3.21 33.52
CA LEU A 73 12.57 2.11 33.85
C LEU A 73 13.97 2.57 34.27
N SER A 74 14.40 3.77 33.86
CA SER A 74 15.67 4.37 34.30
C SER A 74 15.62 4.99 35.70
N GLN A 75 14.42 5.36 36.17
CA GLN A 75 14.20 6.06 37.44
C GLN A 75 13.84 5.11 38.59
N PHE A 76 13.35 3.91 38.30
CA PHE A 76 13.00 2.92 39.31
C PHE A 76 13.96 1.71 39.24
N PRO A 77 14.76 1.42 40.30
CA PRO A 77 15.52 0.16 40.38
C PRO A 77 14.53 -1.03 40.41
N PRO A 78 14.93 -2.25 40.00
CA PRO A 78 14.00 -3.34 39.75
C PRO A 78 13.19 -3.64 41.01
N PRO A 79 11.86 -3.44 41.04
CA PRO A 79 11.10 -3.91 42.16
C PRO A 79 10.80 -5.40 41.92
N GLY A 80 11.01 -6.22 42.94
CA GLY A 80 10.50 -7.59 43.00
C GLY A 80 8.96 -7.70 43.02
N SER A 81 8.26 -6.71 42.45
CA SER A 81 6.81 -6.64 42.32
C SER A 81 6.44 -5.93 41.01
N PRO A 82 5.48 -6.45 40.23
CA PRO A 82 5.04 -5.81 38.99
C PRO A 82 4.46 -4.41 39.30
N ASP A 83 5.07 -3.38 38.71
CA ASP A 83 4.51 -2.03 38.74
C ASP A 83 3.31 -1.97 37.79
N PHE A 84 2.12 -2.15 38.35
CA PHE A 84 0.85 -2.07 37.61
C PHE A 84 0.69 -0.74 36.87
N GLY A 85 1.29 0.35 37.35
CA GLY A 85 1.28 1.65 36.67
C GLY A 85 2.06 1.62 35.35
N LEU A 86 3.25 1.02 35.35
CA LEU A 86 4.08 0.82 34.15
C LEU A 86 3.39 -0.12 33.14
N ILE A 87 2.78 -1.21 33.62
CA ILE A 87 2.04 -2.15 32.78
C ILE A 87 0.83 -1.47 32.12
N LEU A 88 0.01 -0.77 32.90
CA LEU A 88 -1.19 -0.11 32.39
C LEU A 88 -0.87 1.03 31.42
N THR A 89 0.18 1.81 31.68
CA THR A 89 0.59 2.90 30.78
C THR A 89 1.17 2.36 29.47
N THR A 90 2.03 1.34 29.52
CA THR A 90 2.58 0.69 28.32
C THR A 90 1.46 0.05 27.50
N LEU A 91 0.54 -0.67 28.15
CA LEU A 91 -0.64 -1.25 27.52
C LEU A 91 -1.54 -0.19 26.88
N ALA A 92 -1.74 0.96 27.53
CA ALA A 92 -2.53 2.05 26.98
C ALA A 92 -1.92 2.63 25.69
N PHE A 93 -0.59 2.81 25.65
CA PHE A 93 0.11 3.24 24.43
C PHE A 93 0.00 2.21 23.31
N GLU A 94 0.19 0.93 23.62
CA GLU A 94 0.06 -0.17 22.65
C GLU A 94 -1.37 -0.30 22.13
N CYS A 95 -2.39 -0.18 22.99
CA CYS A 95 -3.78 -0.17 22.57
C CYS A 95 -4.10 1.04 21.69
N ALA A 96 -3.64 2.24 22.04
CA ALA A 96 -3.85 3.44 21.25
C ALA A 96 -3.19 3.30 19.86
N ALA A 97 -1.93 2.87 19.81
CA ALA A 97 -1.22 2.59 18.57
C ALA A 97 -1.90 1.49 17.74
N GLY A 98 -2.36 0.42 18.39
CA GLY A 98 -3.07 -0.69 17.75
C GLY A 98 -4.38 -0.27 17.11
N ILE A 99 -5.19 0.55 17.79
CA ILE A 99 -6.44 1.09 17.23
C ILE A 99 -6.14 1.98 16.02
N ILE A 100 -5.17 2.89 16.12
CA ILE A 100 -4.78 3.77 15.01
C ILE A 100 -4.27 2.93 13.83
N GLY A 101 -3.41 1.94 14.10
CA GLY A 101 -2.86 1.03 13.10
C GLY A 101 -3.93 0.20 12.41
N PHE A 102 -4.93 -0.31 13.15
CA PHE A 102 -6.05 -1.04 12.57
C PHE A 102 -6.86 -0.17 11.60
N VAL A 103 -7.20 1.06 11.98
CA VAL A 103 -7.89 2.00 11.08
C VAL A 103 -7.01 2.35 9.87
N ALA A 104 -5.70 2.54 10.06
CA ALA A 104 -4.75 2.78 8.97
C ALA A 104 -4.75 1.62 7.95
N VAL A 105 -4.80 0.36 8.42
CA VAL A 105 -4.87 -0.83 7.56
C VAL A 105 -6.18 -0.89 6.80
N LEU A 106 -7.32 -0.58 7.43
CA LEU A 106 -8.61 -0.53 6.75
C LEU A 106 -8.63 0.52 5.63
N LEU A 107 -8.10 1.72 5.89
CA LEU A 107 -7.97 2.75 4.86
C LEU A 107 -6.99 2.36 3.75
N PHE A 108 -5.92 1.65 4.10
CA PHE A 108 -4.97 1.14 3.11
C PHE A 108 -5.64 0.13 2.18
N LEU A 109 -6.34 -0.86 2.74
CA LEU A 109 -7.11 -1.87 2.03
C LEU A 109 -8.15 -1.23 1.10
N LEU A 110 -8.92 -0.28 1.62
CA LEU A 110 -9.90 0.47 0.85
C LEU A 110 -9.23 1.27 -0.28
N GLY A 111 -8.04 1.82 -0.02
CA GLY A 111 -7.25 2.55 -1.00
C GLY A 111 -6.75 1.67 -2.14
N VAL A 112 -6.19 0.50 -1.83
CA VAL A 112 -5.75 -0.51 -2.81
C VAL A 112 -6.95 -1.03 -3.61
N TYR A 113 -8.09 -1.27 -2.95
CA TYR A 113 -9.33 -1.70 -3.60
C TYR A 113 -9.79 -0.70 -4.67
N TYR A 114 -9.93 0.59 -4.32
CA TYR A 114 -10.35 1.61 -5.29
C TYR A 114 -9.30 1.87 -6.37
N ALA A 115 -8.00 1.81 -6.04
CA ALA A 115 -6.94 1.94 -7.04
C ALA A 115 -6.94 0.77 -8.04
N ASN A 116 -7.25 -0.45 -7.59
CA ASN A 116 -7.34 -1.61 -8.45
C ASN A 116 -8.62 -1.60 -9.31
N ASP A 117 -9.76 -1.20 -8.75
CA ASP A 117 -11.01 -1.00 -9.52
C ASP A 117 -10.87 0.15 -10.54
N GLY A 118 -9.98 1.12 -10.25
CA GLY A 118 -9.56 2.20 -11.15
C GLY A 118 -8.43 1.89 -12.12
N ARG A 119 -7.90 0.66 -12.14
CA ARG A 119 -6.63 0.34 -12.85
C ARG A 119 -6.65 0.64 -14.36
N GLU A 120 -7.82 0.63 -14.98
CA GLU A 120 -8.00 0.89 -16.41
C GLU A 120 -8.08 2.40 -16.75
N GLU A 121 -8.21 3.28 -15.74
CA GLU A 121 -8.37 4.72 -15.92
C GLU A 121 -7.14 5.41 -16.52
N TYR A 122 -5.95 4.78 -16.44
CA TYR A 122 -4.68 5.39 -16.86
C TYR A 122 -3.86 4.51 -17.82
N GLY A 123 -4.55 3.61 -18.54
CA GLY A 123 -3.97 2.79 -19.60
C GLY A 123 -3.21 1.54 -19.12
N PRO A 124 -2.67 0.74 -20.05
CA PRO A 124 -2.17 -0.62 -19.78
C PRO A 124 -0.94 -0.67 -18.88
N ILE A 125 -0.16 0.41 -18.82
CA ILE A 125 0.99 0.51 -17.91
C ILE A 125 0.50 0.58 -16.45
N HIS A 126 -0.57 1.34 -16.19
CA HIS A 126 -1.15 1.43 -14.84
C HIS A 126 -1.77 0.11 -14.40
N VAL A 127 -2.44 -0.60 -15.31
CA VAL A 127 -2.97 -1.96 -15.06
C VAL A 127 -1.86 -2.90 -14.59
N ARG A 128 -0.75 -2.96 -15.33
CA ARG A 128 0.39 -3.83 -14.98
C ARG A 128 1.02 -3.46 -13.63
N GLU A 129 1.18 -2.18 -13.35
CA GLU A 129 1.74 -1.73 -12.06
C GLU A 129 0.80 -2.04 -10.89
N MET A 130 -0.52 -1.96 -11.10
CA MET A 130 -1.51 -2.35 -10.09
C MET A 130 -1.53 -3.87 -9.84
N GLU A 131 -1.33 -4.70 -10.86
CA GLU A 131 -1.16 -6.15 -10.69
C GLU A 131 0.07 -6.47 -9.83
N HIS A 132 1.21 -5.83 -10.12
CA HIS A 132 2.40 -5.98 -9.27
C HIS A 132 2.18 -5.46 -7.85
N ALA A 133 1.52 -4.31 -7.69
CA ALA A 133 1.18 -3.77 -6.38
C ALA A 133 0.34 -4.73 -5.54
N LEU A 134 -0.62 -5.42 -6.17
CA LEU A 134 -1.49 -6.39 -5.52
C LEU A 134 -0.72 -7.65 -5.11
N ILE A 135 0.20 -8.14 -5.95
CA ILE A 135 1.09 -9.25 -5.59
C ILE A 135 1.96 -8.88 -4.39
N PHE A 136 2.61 -7.70 -4.43
CA PHE A 136 3.41 -7.21 -3.31
C PHE A 136 2.60 -7.04 -2.04
N PHE A 137 1.37 -6.55 -2.17
CA PHE A 137 0.45 -6.44 -1.04
C PHE A 137 0.12 -7.79 -0.40
N ILE A 138 -0.22 -8.81 -1.20
CA ILE A 138 -0.51 -10.16 -0.70
C ILE A 138 0.70 -10.73 0.03
N ILE A 139 1.91 -10.62 -0.56
CA ILE A 139 3.13 -11.10 0.08
C ILE A 139 3.37 -10.36 1.40
N ALA A 140 3.24 -9.03 1.42
CA ALA A 140 3.38 -8.23 2.65
C ALA A 140 2.40 -8.66 3.73
N LEU A 141 1.14 -8.94 3.38
CA LEU A 141 0.10 -9.38 4.30
C LEU A 141 0.45 -10.77 4.87
N VAL A 142 0.79 -11.73 4.01
CA VAL A 142 1.17 -13.09 4.43
C VAL A 142 2.40 -13.07 5.33
N MET A 143 3.44 -12.32 4.97
CA MET A 143 4.66 -12.19 5.78
C MET A 143 4.37 -11.47 7.09
N GLY A 144 3.47 -10.48 7.10
CA GLY A 144 3.00 -9.85 8.32
C GLY A 144 2.24 -10.80 9.23
N LEU A 145 1.37 -11.65 8.69
CA LEU A 145 0.65 -12.68 9.45
C LEU A 145 1.59 -13.75 9.99
N ILE A 146 2.53 -14.26 9.19
CA ILE A 146 3.51 -15.26 9.63
C ILE A 146 4.45 -14.65 10.68
N GLY A 147 4.92 -13.42 10.46
CA GLY A 147 5.70 -12.68 11.45
C GLY A 147 4.94 -12.43 12.74
N SER A 148 3.63 -12.16 12.66
CA SER A 148 2.77 -12.01 13.83
C SER A 148 2.54 -13.35 14.51
N VAL A 149 2.17 -14.43 13.82
CA VAL A 149 1.96 -15.77 14.43
C VAL A 149 3.25 -16.34 15.01
N GLY A 150 4.40 -16.10 14.34
CA GLY A 150 5.72 -16.43 14.85
C GLY A 150 6.11 -15.58 16.06
N GLY A 151 5.77 -14.28 16.07
CA GLY A 151 6.01 -13.37 17.20
C GLY A 151 5.00 -13.46 18.35
N LEU A 152 3.80 -13.97 18.10
CA LEU A 152 2.70 -14.21 19.05
C LEU A 152 2.91 -15.46 19.89
N GLY A 153 4.05 -16.14 19.74
CA GLY A 153 4.59 -17.01 20.78
C GLY A 153 4.97 -16.21 22.02
N PHE A 154 3.99 -15.76 22.80
CA PHE A 154 4.09 -15.47 24.24
C PHE A 154 5.46 -14.99 24.76
N SER A 155 5.94 -13.83 24.30
CA SER A 155 6.99 -13.09 25.02
C SER A 155 6.50 -11.77 25.63
N ALA A 156 5.26 -11.36 25.32
CA ALA A 156 4.55 -10.30 26.05
C ALA A 156 3.84 -10.85 27.30
N SER A 157 4.49 -11.73 28.06
CA SER A 157 4.11 -11.89 29.45
C SER A 157 4.75 -10.72 30.20
N PRO A 158 3.98 -9.79 30.79
CA PRO A 158 4.55 -8.76 31.67
C PRO A 158 5.26 -9.35 32.91
N LEU A 159 5.23 -10.69 33.07
CA LEU A 159 5.82 -11.48 34.14
C LEU A 159 7.09 -12.24 33.73
N THR A 160 7.49 -12.27 32.45
CA THR A 160 8.75 -12.92 32.03
C THR A 160 9.71 -11.88 31.48
N SER A 161 10.67 -11.50 32.30
CA SER A 161 11.72 -10.48 32.14
C SER A 161 12.74 -10.71 31.03
N VAL A 162 12.41 -11.48 29.99
CA VAL A 162 13.28 -11.65 28.82
C VAL A 162 12.43 -11.48 27.57
N PRO A 163 12.65 -10.42 26.76
CA PRO A 163 12.11 -10.37 25.42
C PRO A 163 12.66 -11.58 24.66
N GLY A 164 11.82 -12.61 24.47
CA GLY A 164 12.19 -13.78 23.70
C GLY A 164 12.49 -13.34 22.27
N PHE A 165 13.77 -13.29 21.92
CA PHE A 165 14.20 -13.00 20.56
C PHE A 165 13.69 -14.11 19.63
N ASN A 166 12.82 -13.75 18.68
CA ASN A 166 12.43 -14.66 17.61
C ASN A 166 13.08 -14.20 16.28
N PRO A 167 14.16 -14.86 15.82
CA PRO A 167 14.81 -14.51 14.55
C PRO A 167 13.87 -14.69 13.35
N VAL A 168 12.88 -15.59 13.46
CA VAL A 168 11.88 -15.84 12.43
C VAL A 168 10.95 -14.64 12.28
N GLY A 169 10.48 -14.07 13.40
CA GLY A 169 9.67 -12.84 13.39
C GLY A 169 10.41 -11.65 12.76
N GLY A 170 11.70 -11.50 13.07
CA GLY A 170 12.56 -10.47 12.49
C GLY A 170 12.75 -10.61 10.98
N ALA A 171 13.07 -11.81 10.50
CA ALA A 171 13.23 -12.09 9.06
C ALA A 171 11.94 -11.80 8.28
N PHE A 172 10.79 -12.24 8.78
CA PHE A 172 9.50 -11.95 8.17
C PHE A 172 9.14 -10.45 8.22
N GLY A 173 9.56 -9.74 9.27
CA GLY A 173 9.44 -8.29 9.37
C GLY A 173 10.19 -7.55 8.26
N ILE A 174 11.43 -7.96 7.96
CA ILE A 174 12.24 -7.37 6.88
C ILE A 174 11.56 -7.58 5.51
N VAL A 175 11.14 -8.82 5.24
CA VAL A 175 10.46 -9.17 3.99
C VAL A 175 9.16 -8.37 3.86
N ARG A 176 8.36 -8.29 4.94
CA ARG A 176 7.17 -7.44 4.99
C ARG A 176 7.50 -5.99 4.65
N GLY A 177 8.50 -5.39 5.29
CA GLY A 177 8.90 -4.00 5.07
C GLY A 177 9.24 -3.71 3.60
N LEU A 178 9.99 -4.62 2.97
CA LEU A 178 10.30 -4.56 1.54
C LEU A 178 9.05 -4.56 0.67
N PHE A 179 8.16 -5.52 0.87
CA PHE A 179 6.96 -5.65 0.03
C PHE A 179 5.92 -4.55 0.29
N VAL A 180 5.83 -4.01 1.50
CA VAL A 180 5.02 -2.80 1.78
C VAL A 180 5.58 -1.61 1.02
N GLY A 181 6.89 -1.37 1.09
CA GLY A 181 7.53 -0.26 0.37
C GLY A 181 7.41 -0.41 -1.15
N LEU A 182 7.61 -1.61 -1.69
CA LEU A 182 7.42 -1.91 -3.11
C LEU A 182 5.96 -1.71 -3.53
N CYS A 183 4.99 -2.15 -2.74
CA CYS A 183 3.57 -1.92 -2.99
C CYS A 183 3.24 -0.42 -3.04
N LEU A 184 3.69 0.34 -2.04
CA LEU A 184 3.50 1.79 -1.99
C LEU A 184 4.13 2.49 -3.19
N LEU A 185 5.32 2.06 -3.62
CA LEU A 185 6.01 2.57 -4.80
C LEU A 185 5.24 2.25 -6.09
N THR A 186 4.82 1.01 -6.31
CA THR A 186 4.20 0.58 -7.57
C THR A 186 2.87 1.25 -7.82
N VAL A 187 2.03 1.42 -6.79
CA VAL A 187 0.72 2.09 -6.91
C VAL A 187 0.83 3.48 -7.53
N VAL A 188 1.88 4.24 -7.20
CA VAL A 188 2.08 5.62 -7.69
C VAL A 188 3.12 5.73 -8.80
N ARG A 189 3.75 4.62 -9.21
CA ARG A 189 4.89 4.61 -10.15
C ARG A 189 4.59 5.24 -11.50
N THR A 190 3.37 5.08 -11.99
CA THR A 190 2.90 5.64 -13.26
C THR A 190 2.75 7.16 -13.23
N PHE A 191 2.55 7.74 -12.04
CA PHE A 191 2.31 9.17 -11.85
C PHE A 191 3.57 9.91 -11.34
N LEU A 192 4.59 9.15 -10.93
CA LEU A 192 5.84 9.65 -10.37
C LEU A 192 6.83 10.11 -11.45
N PRO A 193 7.33 11.36 -11.38
CA PRO A 193 8.45 11.80 -12.22
C PRO A 193 9.73 11.06 -11.80
N LYS A 194 10.71 10.98 -12.70
CA LYS A 194 11.95 10.21 -12.46
C LYS A 194 12.71 10.65 -11.20
N GLU A 195 12.68 11.93 -10.88
CA GLU A 195 13.33 12.54 -9.72
C GLU A 195 12.74 12.05 -8.38
N ASP A 196 11.41 11.96 -8.30
CA ASP A 196 10.72 11.53 -7.07
C ASP A 196 10.80 10.00 -6.85
N ARG A 197 11.17 9.22 -7.89
CA ARG A 197 11.35 7.77 -7.76
C ARG A 197 12.48 7.43 -6.80
N THR A 198 13.53 8.25 -6.75
CA THR A 198 14.63 8.05 -5.81
C THR A 198 14.14 8.17 -4.37
N ILE A 199 13.28 9.15 -4.08
CA ILE A 199 12.68 9.34 -2.75
C ILE A 199 11.81 8.15 -2.39
N ALA A 200 11.04 7.62 -3.34
CA ALA A 200 10.22 6.44 -3.14
C ALA A 200 11.07 5.17 -2.86
N TRP A 201 12.20 5.00 -3.56
CA TRP A 201 13.16 3.94 -3.29
C TRP A 201 13.83 4.07 -1.92
N ILE A 202 14.20 5.29 -1.53
CA ILE A 202 14.73 5.58 -0.18
C ILE A 202 13.66 5.23 0.87
N GLY A 203 12.41 5.63 0.66
CA GLY A 203 11.29 5.25 1.53
C GLY A 203 11.16 3.74 1.68
N THR A 204 11.20 2.99 0.57
CA THR A 204 11.21 1.51 0.59
C THR A 204 12.40 0.94 1.35
N ALA A 205 13.60 1.48 1.13
CA ALA A 205 14.81 1.04 1.83
C ALA A 205 14.70 1.29 3.34
N ILE A 206 14.15 2.43 3.76
CA ILE A 206 13.90 2.76 5.18
C ILE A 206 12.90 1.78 5.79
N LEU A 207 11.77 1.52 5.14
CA LEU A 207 10.77 0.56 5.61
C LEU A 207 11.30 -0.88 5.69
N THR A 208 12.31 -1.22 4.87
CA THR A 208 12.96 -2.54 4.89
C THR A 208 14.02 -2.63 5.99
N THR A 209 14.83 -1.59 6.14
CA THR A 209 15.96 -1.56 7.08
C THR A 209 15.53 -1.39 8.53
N SER A 210 14.41 -0.72 8.82
CA SER A 210 13.90 -0.59 10.19
C SER A 210 13.70 -1.95 10.88
N PRO A 211 12.93 -2.91 10.34
CA PRO A 211 12.83 -4.25 10.92
C PRO A 211 14.17 -4.98 11.04
N ALA A 212 15.11 -4.75 10.12
CA ALA A 212 16.43 -5.36 10.15
C ALA A 212 17.27 -4.84 11.32
N ILE A 213 17.25 -3.53 11.56
CA ILE A 213 17.93 -2.90 12.70
C ILE A 213 17.30 -3.40 14.00
N GLY A 214 15.97 -3.47 14.09
CA GLY A 214 15.28 -4.00 15.27
C GLY A 214 15.62 -5.45 15.58
N THR A 215 15.68 -6.28 14.53
CA THR A 215 16.12 -7.68 14.64
C THR A 215 17.57 -7.77 15.09
N GLY A 216 18.46 -6.94 14.53
CA GLY A 216 19.89 -6.91 14.89
C GLY A 216 20.14 -6.48 16.33
N ILE A 217 19.43 -5.45 16.81
CA ILE A 217 19.50 -5.01 18.21
C ILE A 217 18.99 -6.11 19.14
N SER A 218 17.85 -6.73 18.81
CA SER A 218 17.28 -7.81 19.61
C SER A 218 18.20 -9.03 19.68
N LEU A 219 18.84 -9.39 18.56
CA LEU A 219 19.85 -10.46 18.50
C LEU A 219 21.08 -10.12 19.34
N PHE A 220 21.60 -8.88 19.22
CA PHE A 220 22.74 -8.43 20.01
C PHE A 220 22.46 -8.50 21.51
N LEU A 221 21.29 -8.01 21.95
CA LEU A 221 20.87 -8.10 23.35
C LEU A 221 20.73 -9.55 23.82
N TYR A 222 20.17 -10.43 23.00
CA TYR A 222 20.05 -11.85 23.30
C TYR A 222 21.42 -12.53 23.45
N LEU A 223 22.38 -12.26 22.55
CA LEU A 223 23.71 -12.87 22.57
C LEU A 223 24.63 -12.33 23.68
N THR A 224 24.33 -11.15 24.21
CA THR A 224 25.15 -10.48 25.24
C THR A 224 24.60 -10.64 26.66
N GLN A 225 23.42 -11.25 26.81
CA GLN A 225 22.88 -11.61 28.13
C GLN A 225 23.71 -12.71 28.78
N ASN A 226 24.06 -12.51 30.05
CA ASN A 226 24.78 -13.51 30.84
C ASN A 226 23.83 -14.67 31.20
N PRO A 227 24.08 -15.92 30.72
CA PRO A 227 23.21 -17.05 30.99
C PRO A 227 23.18 -17.48 32.47
N ALA A 228 24.16 -17.07 33.28
CA ALA A 228 24.21 -17.36 34.71
C ALA A 228 23.37 -16.39 35.56
N ASP A 229 22.97 -15.24 35.00
CA ASP A 229 22.13 -14.26 35.68
C ASP A 229 21.17 -13.58 34.69
N PRO A 230 20.10 -14.29 34.26
CA PRO A 230 19.13 -13.78 33.31
C PRO A 230 18.28 -12.62 33.86
N LEU A 231 18.40 -12.29 35.16
CA LEU A 231 17.59 -11.28 35.85
C LEU A 231 18.40 -10.09 36.37
N GLY A 232 19.71 -10.24 36.62
CA GLY A 232 20.52 -9.24 37.33
C GLY A 232 21.03 -8.08 36.49
N SER A 233 20.85 -8.11 35.17
CA SER A 233 21.17 -7.00 34.28
C SER A 233 19.87 -6.28 33.89
N THR A 234 19.43 -5.31 34.70
CA THR A 234 18.29 -4.40 34.41
C THR A 234 18.69 -3.18 33.56
N ALA A 235 20.00 -2.95 33.39
CA ALA A 235 20.56 -1.92 32.51
C ALA A 235 20.15 -1.98 31.00
N PRO A 236 19.83 -3.14 30.37
CA PRO A 236 19.52 -3.19 28.95
C PRO A 236 18.05 -2.87 28.64
N LEU A 237 17.14 -2.86 29.62
CA LEU A 237 15.71 -2.64 29.37
C LEU A 237 15.40 -1.19 28.96
N PRO A 238 15.84 -0.14 29.68
CA PRO A 238 15.66 1.25 29.22
C PRO A 238 16.26 1.48 27.84
N PHE A 239 17.43 0.89 27.57
CA PHE A 239 18.11 0.99 26.27
C PHE A 239 17.31 0.31 25.15
N ALA A 240 16.69 -0.84 25.40
CA ALA A 240 15.84 -1.53 24.43
C ALA A 240 14.62 -0.69 24.03
N PHE A 241 13.99 0.01 24.98
CA PHE A 241 12.90 0.94 24.68
C PHE A 241 13.37 2.19 23.93
N LEU A 242 14.53 2.76 24.26
CA LEU A 242 15.12 3.86 23.46
C LEU A 242 15.47 3.41 22.03
N ALA A 243 15.97 2.18 21.86
CA ALA A 243 16.20 1.60 20.55
C ALA A 243 14.87 1.42 19.78
N ALA A 244 13.82 0.91 20.43
CA ALA A 244 12.49 0.81 19.84
C ALA A 244 11.92 2.18 19.41
N ALA A 245 12.15 3.23 20.21
CA ALA A 245 11.80 4.61 19.83
C ALA A 245 12.58 5.08 18.60
N GLY A 246 13.88 4.78 18.51
CA GLY A 246 14.70 5.09 17.34
C GLY A 246 14.22 4.36 16.06
N LEU A 247 13.77 3.11 16.21
CA LEU A 247 13.17 2.35 15.11
C LEU A 247 11.84 2.96 14.66
N ALA A 248 10.94 3.26 15.60
CA ALA A 248 9.68 3.94 15.30
C ALA A 248 9.90 5.30 14.61
N ALA A 249 10.93 6.05 15.02
CA ALA A 249 11.35 7.29 14.35
C ALA A 249 11.85 7.03 12.92
N THR A 250 12.58 5.95 12.69
CA THR A 250 13.04 5.54 11.35
C THR A 250 11.85 5.21 10.44
N GLU A 251 10.86 4.46 10.94
CA GLU A 251 9.63 4.15 10.20
C GLU A 251 8.80 5.41 9.94
N LEU A 252 8.73 6.33 10.89
CA LEU A 252 8.07 7.63 10.74
C LEU A 252 8.66 8.41 9.56
N VAL A 253 9.99 8.39 9.37
CA VAL A 253 10.64 9.01 8.20
C VAL A 253 10.23 8.30 6.91
N GLY A 254 10.17 6.97 6.91
CA GLY A 254 9.68 6.19 5.76
C GLY A 254 8.25 6.53 5.38
N TYR A 255 7.33 6.57 6.35
CA TYR A 255 5.96 7.01 6.16
C TYR A 255 5.88 8.47 5.69
N GLY A 256 6.73 9.35 6.23
CA GLY A 256 6.83 10.75 5.80
C GLY A 256 7.23 10.90 4.33
N ALA A 257 8.20 10.12 3.86
CA ALA A 257 8.62 10.11 2.45
C ALA A 257 7.47 9.70 1.53
N PHE A 258 6.75 8.62 1.85
CA PHE A 258 5.58 8.20 1.09
C PHE A 258 4.42 9.18 1.21
N LEU A 259 4.17 9.76 2.38
CA LEU A 259 3.13 10.77 2.57
C LEU A 259 3.37 11.99 1.68
N TRP A 260 4.62 12.42 1.54
CA TRP A 260 5.01 13.50 0.65
C TRP A 260 4.75 13.14 -0.81
N ILE A 261 5.16 11.94 -1.25
CA ILE A 261 4.92 11.44 -2.61
C ILE A 261 3.42 11.38 -2.92
N TYR A 262 2.63 10.71 -2.06
CA TYR A 262 1.19 10.53 -2.26
C TYR A 262 0.45 11.88 -2.23
N SER A 263 0.89 12.83 -1.40
CA SER A 263 0.32 14.18 -1.39
C SER A 263 0.62 14.93 -2.69
N LYS A 264 1.83 14.80 -3.24
CA LYS A 264 2.22 15.41 -4.53
C LYS A 264 1.44 14.80 -5.69
N VAL A 265 1.33 13.48 -5.75
CA VAL A 265 0.57 12.76 -6.79
C VAL A 265 -0.91 13.14 -6.72
N LEU A 266 -1.51 13.11 -5.52
CA LEU A 266 -2.92 13.48 -5.35
C LEU A 266 -3.19 14.93 -5.76
N ARG A 267 -2.28 15.85 -5.45
CA ARG A 267 -2.39 17.26 -5.87
C ARG A 267 -2.38 17.39 -7.39
N ARG A 268 -1.49 16.67 -8.08
CA ARG A 268 -1.38 16.67 -9.55
C ARG A 268 -2.59 16.04 -10.24
N MET A 269 -3.14 14.97 -9.64
CA MET A 269 -4.40 14.37 -10.09
C MET A 269 -5.57 15.36 -9.95
N ARG A 270 -5.67 16.04 -8.80
CA ARG A 270 -6.71 17.05 -8.56
C ARG A 270 -6.57 18.29 -9.46
N SER A 271 -5.37 18.64 -9.90
CA SER A 271 -5.16 19.71 -10.87
C SER A 271 -5.43 19.28 -12.32
N GLY A 272 -5.84 18.04 -12.55
CA GLY A 272 -6.14 17.53 -13.90
C GLY A 272 -4.90 17.25 -14.75
N GLU A 273 -3.71 17.17 -14.16
CA GLU A 273 -2.47 16.87 -14.91
C GLU A 273 -2.50 15.46 -15.51
N PHE A 274 -3.27 14.57 -14.88
CA PHE A 274 -3.54 13.21 -15.35
C PHE A 274 -5.04 13.05 -15.62
N PRO A 275 -5.52 13.37 -16.83
CA PRO A 275 -6.91 13.14 -17.16
C PRO A 275 -7.18 11.63 -17.20
N PRO A 276 -8.18 11.12 -16.44
CA PRO A 276 -8.57 9.72 -16.52
C PRO A 276 -9.17 9.45 -17.90
N ILE A 277 -8.89 8.28 -18.46
CA ILE A 277 -9.58 7.76 -19.63
C ILE A 277 -11.04 7.54 -19.22
N PRO A 278 -12.01 8.23 -19.86
CA PRO A 278 -13.41 8.03 -19.53
C PRO A 278 -13.76 6.56 -19.70
N ARG A 279 -14.29 5.94 -18.66
CA ARG A 279 -14.91 4.62 -18.82
C ARG A 279 -16.02 4.78 -19.85
N PRO A 280 -16.16 3.87 -20.82
CA PRO A 280 -17.32 3.90 -21.69
C PRO A 280 -18.55 3.96 -20.76
N PRO A 281 -19.51 4.87 -21.01
CA PRO A 281 -20.73 4.90 -20.22
C PRO A 281 -21.30 3.48 -20.21
N MET A 282 -21.92 3.08 -19.10
CA MET A 282 -22.72 1.86 -19.12
C MET A 282 -23.63 2.02 -20.33
N MET A 283 -23.42 1.23 -21.38
CA MET A 283 -24.41 1.12 -22.42
C MET A 283 -25.61 0.58 -21.67
N TYR A 284 -26.57 1.44 -21.34
CA TYR A 284 -27.93 0.96 -21.20
C TYR A 284 -28.13 0.17 -22.48
N ALA A 285 -28.20 -1.16 -22.36
CA ALA A 285 -28.74 -1.95 -23.43
C ALA A 285 -30.00 -1.19 -23.83
N PRO A 286 -30.11 -0.70 -25.08
CA PRO A 286 -31.29 0.02 -25.48
C PRO A 286 -32.43 -0.87 -25.04
N TYR A 287 -33.27 -0.35 -24.15
CA TYR A 287 -34.54 -0.97 -23.86
C TYR A 287 -35.26 -0.84 -25.18
N TYR A 288 -35.00 -1.77 -26.10
CA TYR A 288 -35.91 -2.05 -27.18
C TYR A 288 -37.21 -2.30 -26.42
N PRO A 289 -38.23 -1.44 -26.56
CA PRO A 289 -39.55 -1.89 -26.17
C PRO A 289 -39.72 -3.18 -26.96
N GLY A 290 -39.77 -4.31 -26.24
CA GLY A 290 -39.96 -5.61 -26.87
C GLY A 290 -41.10 -5.46 -27.86
N PRO A 291 -40.96 -6.04 -29.08
CA PRO A 291 -41.81 -5.68 -30.20
C PRO A 291 -43.26 -5.66 -29.75
N ALA A 292 -43.83 -4.46 -29.68
CA ALA A 292 -45.26 -4.30 -29.54
C ALA A 292 -45.83 -5.14 -30.68
N TYR A 293 -46.68 -6.10 -30.29
CA TYR A 293 -47.30 -7.11 -31.12
C TYR A 293 -47.86 -6.49 -32.41
N TYR A 294 -47.04 -6.40 -33.46
CA TYR A 294 -47.50 -6.01 -34.79
C TYR A 294 -47.84 -7.33 -35.51
N PRO A 295 -49.13 -7.64 -35.75
CA PRO A 295 -49.55 -8.95 -36.25
C PRO A 295 -49.18 -9.23 -37.72
N TRP A 296 -48.38 -8.39 -38.36
CA TRP A 296 -48.21 -8.36 -39.82
C TRP A 296 -46.76 -8.52 -40.32
N TYR A 297 -45.78 -8.79 -39.45
CA TYR A 297 -44.43 -9.12 -39.90
C TYR A 297 -44.24 -10.64 -40.01
N PRO A 298 -43.82 -11.17 -41.18
CA PRO A 298 -43.43 -12.58 -41.28
C PRO A 298 -42.24 -12.85 -40.35
N ALA A 299 -42.32 -13.91 -39.55
CA ALA A 299 -41.21 -14.38 -38.75
C ALA A 299 -39.98 -14.61 -39.66
N TYR A 300 -38.84 -14.00 -39.33
CA TYR A 300 -37.58 -14.36 -39.96
C TYR A 300 -37.34 -15.87 -39.76
N PRO A 301 -36.97 -16.63 -40.80
CA PRO A 301 -36.68 -18.05 -40.63
C PRO A 301 -35.49 -18.21 -39.70
N ALA A 302 -35.63 -19.09 -38.71
CA ALA A 302 -34.54 -19.49 -37.83
C ALA A 302 -33.34 -19.94 -38.69
N TYR A 303 -32.17 -19.38 -38.42
CA TYR A 303 -30.93 -19.86 -39.03
C TYR A 303 -30.75 -21.35 -38.67
N PRO A 304 -30.45 -22.24 -39.63
CA PRO A 304 -30.09 -23.62 -39.32
C PRO A 304 -28.86 -23.66 -38.42
N GLU A 305 -28.91 -24.48 -37.36
CA GLU A 305 -27.74 -24.79 -36.53
C GLU A 305 -26.57 -25.24 -37.41
N ALA A 306 -25.38 -24.66 -37.19
CA ALA A 306 -24.17 -25.09 -37.87
C ALA A 306 -23.88 -26.56 -37.53
N PRO A 307 -23.50 -27.41 -38.51
CA PRO A 307 -23.17 -28.80 -38.23
C PRO A 307 -21.95 -28.90 -37.29
N PRO A 308 -21.89 -29.94 -36.45
CA PRO A 308 -20.80 -30.11 -35.50
C PRO A 308 -19.44 -30.25 -36.23
N PRO A 309 -18.32 -29.86 -35.58
CA PRO A 309 -16.99 -29.96 -36.17
C PRO A 309 -16.68 -31.41 -36.57
N GLN A 310 -16.28 -31.63 -37.83
CA GLN A 310 -15.81 -32.93 -38.28
C GLN A 310 -14.51 -33.30 -37.53
N GLN A 311 -14.45 -34.51 -36.97
CA GLN A 311 -13.23 -35.05 -36.39
C GLN A 311 -12.13 -35.17 -37.46
N PRO A 312 -10.87 -34.84 -37.14
CA PRO A 312 -9.76 -35.06 -38.06
C PRO A 312 -9.60 -36.57 -38.37
N PRO A 313 -9.18 -36.94 -39.59
CA PRO A 313 -9.01 -38.34 -39.96
C PRO A 313 -7.94 -39.02 -39.09
N PRO A 314 -8.09 -40.32 -38.76
CA PRO A 314 -7.09 -41.06 -38.02
C PRO A 314 -5.73 -41.04 -38.75
N GLY A 315 -4.66 -40.73 -38.02
CA GLY A 315 -3.31 -40.77 -38.55
C GLY A 315 -2.96 -42.17 -39.07
N GLN A 316 -2.44 -42.25 -40.29
CA GLN A 316 -1.95 -43.51 -40.84
C GLN A 316 -0.73 -43.99 -40.03
N PRO A 317 -0.62 -45.31 -39.74
CA PRO A 317 0.58 -45.85 -39.12
C PRO A 317 1.79 -45.79 -40.08
N PRO A 318 3.01 -45.59 -39.56
CA PRO A 318 4.23 -45.47 -40.36
C PRO A 318 4.60 -46.79 -41.08
N PRO A 319 5.36 -46.72 -42.19
CA PRO A 319 5.77 -47.86 -43.01
C PRO A 319 6.78 -48.80 -42.35
#